data_AF-A0AAW2DMS9-F1
#
_entry.id   AF-A0AAW2DMS9-F1
#
_cell.length_a   1.000
_cell.length_b   1.000
_cell.length_c   1.000
_cell.angle_alpha   90.00
_cell.angle_beta   90.00
_cell.angle_gamma   90.00
#
_symmetry.space_group_name_H-M   'P 1'
#
loop_
_entity.id
_entity.type
_entity.pdbx_description
1 polymer ?
#
loop_
_entity_poly.entity_id
_entity_poly.type
_entity_poly.pdbx_seq_one_letter_code
_entity_poly.pdbx_strand_id
1 'polypeptide(L)'
;MKEIFQLIAAACENMSHMSTRSYKKVTSILDTIAKVKLCFVMLDHECDALVVEMFQSFMKMIRSNHPLVVLSTMETIMSLFINESEDIFLDFLSSLFAIVRKANQNVSPISSTLGE
;
A
#
# COMPACT_ATOMS: atom_id res chain seq x y z
N MET A 1 7.90 -19.25 7.14
CA MET A 1 7.04 -18.41 6.27
C MET A 1 6.98 -16.96 6.75
N LYS A 2 6.64 -16.68 8.02
CA LYS A 2 6.57 -15.29 8.55
C LYS A 2 7.84 -14.46 8.29
N GLU A 3 9.03 -15.04 8.46
CA GLU A 3 10.32 -14.39 8.17
C GLU A 3 10.45 -13.92 6.72
N ILE A 4 9.92 -14.69 5.76
CA ILE A 4 9.93 -14.33 4.34
C ILE A 4 9.00 -13.13 4.11
N PHE A 5 7.82 -13.13 4.73
CA PHE A 5 6.89 -12.01 4.64
C PHE A 5 7.46 -10.74 5.26
N GLN A 6 8.16 -10.84 6.38
CA GLN A 6 8.89 -9.72 6.98
C GLN A 6 9.93 -9.16 6.02
N LEU A 7 10.70 -10.03 5.36
CA LEU A 7 11.69 -9.60 4.36
C LEU A 7 11.03 -8.88 3.17
N ILE A 8 9.86 -9.35 2.72
CA ILE A 8 9.10 -8.73 1.64
C ILE A 8 8.53 -7.37 2.07
N ALA A 9 7.94 -7.27 3.26
CA ALA A 9 7.41 -6.01 3.80
C ALA A 9 8.53 -4.97 3.96
N ALA A 10 9.68 -5.37 4.53
CA ALA A 10 10.87 -4.53 4.62
C ALA A 10 11.41 -4.11 3.24
N ALA A 11 11.36 -5.01 2.25
CA ALA A 11 11.75 -4.66 0.88
C ALA A 11 10.81 -3.60 0.29
N CYS A 12 9.50 -3.68 0.56
CA CYS A 12 8.50 -2.71 0.12
C CYS A 12 8.68 -1.33 0.77
N GLU A 13 8.97 -1.28 2.08
CA GLU A 13 9.27 -0.03 2.77
C GLU A 13 10.47 0.70 2.14
N ASN A 14 11.53 -0.05 1.83
CA ASN A 14 12.74 0.46 1.21
C ASN A 14 12.55 0.94 -0.25
N MET A 15 11.42 0.61 -0.91
CA MET A 15 11.16 1.07 -2.28
C MET A 15 10.98 2.58 -2.37
N SER A 16 10.56 3.23 -1.28
CA SER A 16 10.43 4.70 -1.18
C SER A 16 11.75 5.45 -1.34
N HIS A 17 12.87 4.79 -1.03
CA HIS A 17 14.23 5.34 -1.10
C HIS A 17 14.97 4.97 -2.40
N MET A 18 14.35 4.18 -3.28
CA MET A 18 15.02 3.64 -4.47
C MET A 18 15.15 4.68 -5.58
N SER A 19 16.38 4.86 -6.06
CA SER A 19 16.68 5.68 -7.24
C SER A 19 16.00 5.14 -8.51
N THR A 20 15.84 6.00 -9.52
CA THR A 20 15.27 5.69 -10.85
C THR A 20 15.87 4.46 -11.53
N ARG A 21 17.15 4.14 -11.26
CA ARG A 21 17.85 2.98 -11.84
C ARG A 21 17.31 1.63 -11.35
N SER A 22 16.62 1.61 -10.21
CA SER A 22 16.10 0.41 -9.55
C SER A 22 14.63 0.12 -9.85
N TYR A 23 13.93 0.93 -10.66
CA TYR A 23 12.49 0.78 -10.87
C TYR A 23 12.09 -0.54 -11.50
N LYS A 24 12.90 -1.11 -12.40
CA LYS A 24 12.61 -2.46 -12.94
C LYS A 24 12.48 -3.52 -11.85
N LYS A 25 13.31 -3.42 -10.80
CA LYS A 25 13.27 -4.34 -9.66
C LYS A 25 12.03 -4.10 -8.80
N VAL A 26 11.72 -2.83 -8.51
CA VAL A 26 10.51 -2.43 -7.78
C VAL A 26 9.25 -2.94 -8.49
N THR A 27 9.12 -2.68 -9.79
CA THR A 27 7.99 -3.14 -10.60
C THR A 27 7.90 -4.66 -10.61
N SER A 28 9.02 -5.38 -10.76
CA SER A 28 9.02 -6.84 -10.73
C SER A 28 8.55 -7.41 -9.39
N ILE A 29 8.91 -6.78 -8.26
CA ILE A 29 8.46 -7.24 -6.94
C ILE A 29 6.96 -7.00 -6.77
N LEU A 30 6.48 -5.80 -7.10
CA LEU A 30 5.05 -5.47 -7.01
C LEU A 30 4.20 -6.35 -7.93
N ASP A 31 4.66 -6.59 -9.16
CA ASP A 31 4.00 -7.50 -10.10
C ASP A 31 3.93 -8.93 -9.55
N THR A 32 4.99 -9.39 -8.88
CA THR A 32 4.97 -10.69 -8.21
C THR A 32 3.96 -10.72 -7.06
N ILE A 33 3.96 -9.70 -6.19
CA ILE A 33 3.02 -9.56 -5.07
C ILE A 33 1.57 -9.62 -5.58
N ALA A 34 1.27 -8.90 -6.66
CA ALA A 34 -0.04 -8.88 -7.29
C ALA A 34 -0.43 -10.25 -7.84
N LYS A 35 0.44 -10.88 -8.64
CA LYS A 35 0.17 -12.16 -9.30
C LYS A 35 -0.09 -13.30 -8.33
N VAL A 36 0.70 -13.38 -7.26
CA VAL A 36 0.56 -14.45 -6.26
C VAL A 36 -0.48 -14.11 -5.19
N LYS A 37 -1.15 -12.95 -5.30
CA LYS A 37 -2.11 -12.47 -4.30
C LYS A 37 -1.52 -12.54 -2.88
N LEU A 38 -0.26 -12.11 -2.73
CA LEU A 38 0.54 -12.35 -1.52
C LEU A 38 -0.14 -11.90 -0.23
N CYS A 39 -0.89 -10.79 -0.28
CA CYS A 39 -1.61 -10.27 0.88
C CYS A 39 -2.56 -11.31 1.48
N PHE A 40 -3.27 -12.07 0.65
CA PHE A 40 -4.19 -13.13 1.11
C PHE A 40 -3.42 -14.30 1.70
N VAL A 41 -2.31 -14.69 1.07
CA VAL A 41 -1.42 -15.71 1.64
C VAL A 41 -0.89 -15.29 3.01
N MET A 42 -0.60 -14.00 3.21
CA MET A 42 -0.19 -13.46 4.50
C MET A 42 -1.33 -13.51 5.53
N LEU A 43 -2.59 -13.25 5.12
CA LEU A 43 -3.75 -13.38 6.00
C LEU A 43 -3.99 -14.82 6.45
N ASP A 44 -3.86 -15.79 5.54
CA ASP A 44 -3.98 -17.22 5.86
C ASP A 44 -2.94 -17.67 6.92
N HIS A 45 -1.87 -16.89 7.11
CA HIS A 45 -0.80 -17.14 8.08
C HIS A 45 -0.83 -16.17 9.27
N GLU A 46 -1.93 -15.45 9.50
CA GLU A 46 -2.09 -14.50 10.62
C GLU A 46 -0.95 -13.45 10.63
N CYS A 47 -0.67 -12.87 9.46
CA CYS A 47 0.35 -11.84 9.24
C CYS A 47 -0.26 -10.49 8.84
N ASP A 48 -1.42 -10.18 9.38
CA ASP A 48 -2.26 -9.01 9.13
C ASP A 48 -1.48 -7.70 9.32
N ALA A 49 -0.71 -7.60 10.41
CA ALA A 49 0.13 -6.45 10.70
C ALA A 49 1.13 -6.14 9.57
N LEU A 50 1.73 -7.18 8.97
CA LEU A 50 2.68 -7.00 7.86
C LEU A 50 1.98 -6.55 6.57
N VAL A 51 0.72 -6.96 6.35
CA VAL A 51 -0.10 -6.46 5.25
C VAL A 51 -0.38 -4.96 5.42
N VAL A 52 -0.75 -4.56 6.65
CA VAL A 52 -0.97 -3.14 6.99
C VAL A 52 0.31 -2.33 6.77
N GLU A 53 1.46 -2.79 7.26
CA GLU A 53 2.78 -2.13 7.07
C GLU A 53 3.15 -1.98 5.59
N MET A 54 2.91 -3.02 4.78
CA MET A 54 3.17 -2.99 3.34
C MET A 54 2.30 -1.94 2.63
N PHE A 55 1.01 -1.87 2.96
CA PHE A 55 0.13 -0.86 2.39
C PHE A 55 0.44 0.56 2.86
N GLN A 56 0.78 0.75 4.13
CA GLN A 56 1.28 2.04 4.61
C GLN A 56 2.54 2.47 3.85
N SER A 57 3.41 1.54 3.48
CA SER A 57 4.59 1.80 2.65
C SER A 57 4.21 2.25 1.23
N PHE A 58 3.26 1.57 0.59
CA PHE A 58 2.73 1.97 -0.73
C PHE A 58 2.13 3.37 -0.70
N MET A 59 1.33 3.65 0.32
CA MET A 59 0.71 4.94 0.56
C MET A 59 1.73 6.08 0.75
N LYS A 60 2.84 5.83 1.44
CA LYS A 60 3.96 6.78 1.54
C LYS A 60 4.59 7.02 0.15
N MET A 61 4.71 5.96 -0.66
CA MET A 61 5.28 6.02 -2.01
C MET A 61 4.41 6.76 -3.03
N ILE A 62 3.08 6.73 -2.92
CA ILE A 62 2.17 7.45 -3.84
C ILE A 62 2.46 8.96 -3.85
N ARG A 63 3.04 9.51 -2.77
CA ARG A 63 3.41 10.92 -2.67
C ARG A 63 4.75 11.28 -3.33
N SER A 64 5.54 10.30 -3.74
CA SER A 64 6.81 10.50 -4.45
C SER A 64 6.62 10.50 -5.97
N ASN A 65 7.52 11.17 -6.70
CA ASN A 65 7.46 11.34 -8.16
C ASN A 65 7.86 10.04 -8.91
N HIS A 66 7.17 8.93 -8.63
CA HIS A 66 7.41 7.62 -9.23
C HIS A 66 6.73 7.46 -10.61
N PRO A 67 7.19 6.51 -11.45
CA PRO A 67 6.52 6.18 -12.69
C PRO A 67 5.07 5.73 -12.44
N LEU A 68 4.14 6.20 -13.27
CA LEU A 68 2.70 5.89 -13.18
C LEU A 68 2.40 4.38 -13.11
N VAL A 69 3.21 3.55 -13.80
CA VAL A 69 3.05 2.09 -13.76
C VAL A 69 3.22 1.52 -12.35
N VAL A 70 4.19 2.02 -11.58
CA VAL A 70 4.42 1.57 -10.19
C VAL A 70 3.21 1.94 -9.32
N LEU A 71 2.70 3.15 -9.48
CA LEU A 71 1.52 3.63 -8.76
C LEU A 71 0.28 2.79 -9.08
N SER A 72 0.04 2.52 -10.37
CA SER A 72 -1.10 1.71 -10.82
C SER A 72 -1.02 0.27 -10.31
N THR A 73 0.17 -0.34 -10.25
CA THR A 73 0.32 -1.68 -9.67
C THR A 73 0.00 -1.68 -8.17
N MET A 74 0.46 -0.68 -7.42
CA MET A 74 0.14 -0.56 -5.99
C MET A 74 -1.36 -0.37 -5.75
N GLU A 75 -1.98 0.53 -6.51
CA GLU A 75 -3.43 0.76 -6.48
C GLU A 75 -4.20 -0.54 -6.77
N THR A 76 -3.78 -1.30 -7.76
CA THR A 76 -4.40 -2.58 -8.13
C THR A 76 -4.33 -3.58 -6.97
N ILE A 77 -3.17 -3.73 -6.33
CA ILE A 77 -2.99 -4.65 -5.18
C ILE A 77 -3.92 -4.23 -4.03
N MET A 78 -3.93 -2.94 -3.68
CA MET A 78 -4.75 -2.43 -2.58
C MET A 78 -6.25 -2.55 -2.87
N SER A 79 -6.67 -2.29 -4.11
CA SER A 79 -8.07 -2.41 -4.52
C SER A 79 -8.52 -3.87 -4.51
N LEU A 80 -7.70 -4.79 -5.00
CA LEU A 80 -8.00 -6.23 -4.93
C LEU A 80 -8.15 -6.70 -3.49
N PHE A 81 -7.25 -6.24 -2.60
CA PHE A 81 -7.33 -6.54 -1.18
C PHE A 81 -8.66 -6.06 -0.57
N ILE A 82 -9.02 -4.80 -0.79
CA ILE A 82 -10.28 -4.23 -0.26
C ILE A 82 -11.52 -4.97 -0.79
N ASN A 83 -11.51 -5.35 -2.07
CA ASN A 83 -12.68 -5.94 -2.71
C ASN A 83 -12.91 -7.41 -2.37
N GLU A 84 -11.83 -8.17 -2.14
CA GLU A 84 -11.93 -9.62 -1.91
C GLU A 84 -11.76 -10.01 -0.43
N SER A 85 -11.35 -9.09 0.45
CA SER A 85 -11.21 -9.36 1.88
C SER A 85 -12.56 -9.36 2.59
N GLU A 86 -12.84 -10.40 3.37
CA GLU A 86 -14.05 -10.50 4.21
C GLU A 86 -14.02 -9.48 5.36
N ASP A 87 -12.86 -9.29 5.97
CA ASP A 87 -12.62 -8.38 7.08
C ASP A 87 -11.44 -7.45 6.80
N ILE A 88 -11.71 -6.14 6.73
CA ILE A 88 -10.67 -5.13 6.52
C ILE A 88 -10.17 -4.60 7.87
N PHE A 89 -8.85 -4.58 8.06
CA PHE A 89 -8.23 -4.08 9.29
C PHE A 89 -8.54 -2.62 9.54
N LEU A 90 -8.98 -2.30 10.76
CA LEU A 90 -9.25 -0.92 11.18
C LEU A 90 -8.00 -0.03 11.10
N ASP A 91 -6.83 -0.60 11.35
CA ASP A 91 -5.54 0.09 11.20
C ASP A 91 -5.21 0.41 9.73
N PHE A 92 -5.63 -0.44 8.80
CA PHE A 92 -5.50 -0.16 7.37
C PHE A 92 -6.48 0.95 6.93
N LEU A 93 -7.74 0.86 7.34
CA LEU A 93 -8.75 1.87 7.03
C LEU A 93 -8.36 3.24 7.59
N SER A 94 -7.95 3.29 8.86
CA SER A 94 -7.50 4.54 9.49
C SER A 94 -6.31 5.16 8.77
N SER A 95 -5.36 4.34 8.29
CA SER A 95 -4.23 4.78 7.48
C SER A 95 -4.70 5.38 6.14
N LEU A 96 -5.65 4.74 5.45
CA LEU A 96 -6.24 5.23 4.21
C LEU A 96 -6.97 6.57 4.43
N PHE A 97 -7.84 6.64 5.44
CA PHE A 97 -8.57 7.85 5.80
C PHE A 97 -7.65 9.01 6.16
N ALA A 98 -6.55 8.76 6.88
CA ALA A 98 -5.58 9.78 7.21
C ALA A 98 -4.94 10.43 5.96
N ILE A 99 -4.73 9.64 4.90
CA ILE A 99 -4.18 10.13 3.63
C ILE A 99 -5.21 10.94 2.87
N VAL A 100 -6.44 10.44 2.74
CA VAL A 100 -7.55 11.15 2.06
C VAL A 100 -7.84 12.47 2.77
N ARG A 101 -7.91 12.48 4.10
CA ARG A 101 -8.11 13.70 4.88
C ARG A 101 -7.00 14.72 4.63
N LYS A 102 -5.74 14.29 4.60
CA LYS A 102 -4.60 15.18 4.30
C LYS A 102 -4.65 15.70 2.86
N ALA A 103 -5.06 14.87 1.89
CA ALA A 103 -5.25 15.30 0.52
C ALA A 103 -6.35 16.37 0.40
N ASN A 104 -7.49 16.18 1.09
CA ASN A 104 -8.60 17.14 1.10
C ASN A 104 -8.22 18.46 1.78
N GLN A 105 -7.44 18.44 2.86
CA GLN A 105 -6.92 19.67 3.49
C GLN A 105 -6.00 20.47 2.55
N ASN A 106 -5.32 19.82 1.61
CA ASN A 106 -4.49 20.48 0.61
C ASN A 106 -5.31 21.01 -0.58
N VAL A 107 -6.55 20.55 -0.77
CA VAL A 107 -7.47 20.92 -1.86
C VAL A 107 -8.62 21.75 -1.26
N SER A 108 -8.30 22.99 -0.87
CA SER A 108 -9.21 24.03 -0.37
C SER A 108 -9.90 23.78 0.99
N PRO A 109 -9.80 24.72 1.96
CA PRO A 109 -10.39 24.59 3.31
C PRO A 109 -11.93 24.67 3.35
N ILE A 110 -12.62 24.84 2.22
CA ILE A 110 -14.09 25.01 2.17
C ILE A 110 -14.84 23.66 2.17
N SER A 111 -14.16 22.54 1.88
CA SER A 111 -14.79 21.20 1.84
C SER A 111 -15.03 20.56 3.21
N SER A 112 -14.67 21.23 4.31
CA SER A 112 -14.80 20.70 5.68
C SER A 112 -16.21 20.75 6.28
N THR A 113 -17.20 21.28 5.57
CA THR A 113 -18.54 21.54 6.13
C THR A 113 -19.52 20.37 6.04
N LEU A 114 -19.09 19.18 5.60
CA LEU A 114 -19.95 17.99 5.49
C LEU A 114 -19.58 16.85 6.46
N GLY A 115 -18.76 17.15 7.47
CA GLY A 115 -18.29 16.18 8.47
C GLY A 115 -18.62 16.56 9.92
N GLU A 116 -19.65 17.39 10.13
CA GLU A 116 -20.40 17.47 11.40
C GLU A 116 -21.73 16.70 11.22
#